data_AF-X0YJ84-F1
#
_entry.id   AF-X0YJ84-F1
#
_cell.length_a   1.000
_cell.length_b   1.000
_cell.length_c   1.000
_cell.angle_alpha   90.00
_cell.angle_beta   90.00
_cell.angle_gamma   90.00
#
_symmetry.space_group_name_H-M   'P 1'
#
loop_
_entity.id
_entity.type
_entity.pdbx_description
1 polymer ?
#
loop_
_entity_poly.entity_id
_entity_poly.type
_entity_poly.pdbx_seq_one_letter_code
_entity_poly.pdbx_strand_id
1 'polypeptide(L)'
;MSTIDTIVILNGLQFQKETTSDVWTIDGIGSAYEAVKTYDILCPVPASGVRVIFNNNYDVGGASRIHVRVKVTKLTSMVGGTPTKTENTQALEWTAVAAWAAGDPAAGILETGAIDISGAIEATLHIDVAITSTTAHTGTEIICQARSEAALDEWTTFSNFIGPTGTATKSDFAAQEAVAQTTLSITNPTAGNLNHVPKFIFLEDTAAIAQCEIAYQTDFGADA
;
A
#
# COMPACT_ATOMS: atom_id res chain seq x y z
N MET A 1 4.10 -9.71 36.02
CA MET A 1 3.80 -9.02 34.76
C MET A 1 3.99 -10.05 33.68
N SER A 2 2.97 -10.35 32.87
CA SER A 2 3.23 -11.08 31.62
C SER A 2 4.21 -10.24 30.82
N THR A 3 5.26 -10.86 30.31
CA THR A 3 6.10 -10.27 29.26
C THR A 3 5.18 -9.83 28.13
N ILE A 4 5.32 -8.57 27.69
CA ILE A 4 4.60 -8.04 26.55
C ILE A 4 5.39 -8.46 25.32
N ASP A 5 4.73 -9.14 24.39
CA ASP A 5 5.35 -9.47 23.11
C ASP A 5 5.33 -8.21 22.23
N THR A 6 6.47 -7.92 21.58
CA THR A 6 6.65 -6.65 20.87
C THR A 6 7.26 -6.84 19.50
N ILE A 7 7.02 -5.88 18.61
CA ILE A 7 7.83 -5.70 17.41
C ILE A 7 8.54 -4.35 17.47
N VAL A 8 9.65 -4.21 16.74
CA VAL A 8 10.32 -2.92 16.55
C VAL A 8 10.21 -2.50 15.10
N ILE A 9 9.81 -1.25 14.87
CA ILE A 9 9.74 -0.63 13.54
C ILE A 9 10.80 0.46 13.38
N LEU A 10 11.31 0.61 12.15
CA LEU A 10 12.42 1.51 11.83
C LEU A 10 12.11 2.99 12.10
N ASN A 11 10.93 3.43 11.65
CA ASN A 11 10.43 4.78 11.86
C ASN A 11 9.30 4.70 12.88
N GLY A 12 9.20 5.67 13.79
CA GLY A 12 8.08 5.71 14.73
C GLY A 12 6.74 5.90 14.00
N LEU A 13 5.65 5.45 14.64
CA LEU A 13 4.29 5.58 14.10
C LEU A 13 3.96 7.01 13.69
N GLN A 14 3.35 7.19 12.51
CA GLN A 14 2.82 8.48 12.08
C GLN A 14 1.48 8.79 12.75
N PHE A 15 0.67 7.74 12.98
CA PHE A 15 -0.64 7.84 13.60
C PHE A 15 -0.72 6.94 14.83
N GLN A 16 -1.49 7.36 15.83
CA GLN A 16 -1.82 6.51 16.97
C GLN A 16 -2.51 5.24 16.46
N LYS A 17 -2.25 4.10 17.10
CA LYS A 17 -2.96 2.84 16.81
C LYS A 17 -3.78 2.42 18.01
N GLU A 18 -5.02 2.05 17.74
CA GLU A 18 -5.93 1.55 18.75
C GLU A 18 -5.80 0.03 18.86
N THR A 19 -6.32 -0.55 19.95
CA THR A 19 -6.40 -2.02 20.08
C THR A 19 -7.34 -2.66 19.04
N THR A 20 -8.12 -1.85 18.32
CA THR A 20 -8.97 -2.27 17.20
C THR A 20 -8.30 -2.09 15.84
N SER A 21 -7.10 -1.49 15.80
CA SER A 21 -6.25 -1.45 14.61
C SER A 21 -5.62 -2.83 14.39
N ASP A 22 -5.30 -3.14 13.14
CA ASP A 22 -4.79 -4.45 12.76
C ASP A 22 -3.37 -4.34 12.19
N VAL A 23 -2.56 -5.37 12.41
CA VAL A 23 -1.24 -5.54 11.79
C VAL A 23 -1.33 -6.67 10.78
N TRP A 24 -0.96 -6.40 9.53
CA TRP A 24 -0.97 -7.38 8.45
C TRP A 24 0.44 -7.67 7.94
N THR A 25 0.74 -8.95 7.83
CA THR A 25 1.97 -9.48 7.21
C THR A 25 1.63 -10.66 6.31
N ILE A 26 2.56 -11.09 5.46
CA ILE A 26 2.51 -12.43 4.86
C ILE A 26 3.63 -13.27 5.48
N ASP A 27 3.43 -14.58 5.55
CA ASP A 27 4.45 -15.50 5.99
C ASP A 27 5.53 -15.69 4.92
N GLY A 28 6.76 -15.37 5.27
CA GLY A 28 7.94 -15.67 4.48
C GLY A 28 9.10 -14.75 4.81
N ILE A 29 10.30 -15.16 4.37
CA ILE A 29 11.53 -14.38 4.56
C ILE A 29 11.75 -13.50 3.33
N GLY A 30 11.89 -12.20 3.56
CA GLY A 30 12.26 -11.20 2.56
C GLY A 30 11.10 -10.67 1.71
N SER A 31 11.42 -9.74 0.81
CA SER A 31 10.45 -8.89 0.09
C SER A 31 9.50 -9.63 -0.84
N ALA A 32 9.70 -10.93 -1.10
CA ALA A 32 8.76 -11.72 -1.88
C ALA A 32 7.44 -11.98 -1.14
N TYR A 33 7.45 -11.99 0.20
CA TYR A 33 6.34 -12.41 1.06
C TYR A 33 5.87 -11.30 2.00
N GLU A 34 5.54 -10.15 1.43
CA GLU A 34 5.07 -8.98 2.19
C GLU A 34 3.60 -8.73 1.89
N ALA A 35 2.82 -8.42 2.94
CA ALA A 35 1.43 -8.02 2.78
C ALA A 35 1.30 -6.71 1.99
N VAL A 36 2.37 -5.92 1.93
CA VAL A 36 2.47 -4.66 1.20
C VAL A 36 3.39 -4.83 0.00
N LYS A 37 3.01 -4.28 -1.14
CA LYS A 37 3.91 -4.05 -2.28
C LYS A 37 3.85 -2.60 -2.71
N THR A 38 5.02 -2.05 -2.99
CA THR A 38 5.18 -0.73 -3.61
C THR A 38 5.71 -0.91 -5.03
N TYR A 39 5.02 -0.32 -5.98
CA TYR A 39 5.40 -0.32 -7.40
C TYR A 39 5.72 1.11 -7.84
N ASP A 40 6.93 1.30 -8.33
CA ASP A 40 7.37 2.57 -8.92
C ASP A 40 7.27 2.47 -10.43
N ILE A 41 6.30 3.18 -11.00
CA ILE A 41 6.00 3.14 -12.44
C ILE A 41 6.35 4.47 -13.08
N LEU A 42 7.32 4.45 -13.99
CA LEU A 42 7.70 5.60 -14.80
C LEU A 42 6.57 5.95 -15.79
N CYS A 43 6.11 7.20 -15.77
CA CYS A 43 5.10 7.70 -16.70
C CYS A 43 5.72 7.98 -18.08
N PRO A 44 4.98 7.73 -19.18
CA PRO A 44 5.47 8.04 -20.51
C PRO A 44 5.59 9.55 -20.73
N VAL A 45 6.74 10.00 -21.24
CA VAL A 45 6.88 11.34 -21.83
C VAL A 45 6.24 11.29 -23.22
N PRO A 46 5.34 12.22 -23.63
CA PRO A 46 4.95 13.48 -23.00
C PRO A 46 3.48 13.49 -22.50
N ALA A 47 3.06 12.52 -21.69
CA ALA A 47 1.69 12.49 -21.19
C ALA A 47 1.36 13.76 -20.37
N SER A 48 0.13 14.25 -20.50
CA SER A 48 -0.38 15.39 -19.72
C SER A 48 -1.18 14.94 -18.49
N GLY A 49 -1.73 13.72 -18.53
CA GLY A 49 -2.39 13.12 -17.37
C GLY A 49 -2.18 11.63 -17.31
N VAL A 50 -2.18 11.09 -16.08
CA VAL A 50 -2.14 9.65 -15.81
C VAL A 50 -3.23 9.27 -14.83
N ARG A 51 -3.59 7.99 -14.78
CA ARG A 51 -4.46 7.43 -13.75
C ARG A 51 -4.04 5.99 -13.45
N VAL A 52 -4.41 5.52 -12.27
CA VAL A 52 -4.27 4.12 -11.87
C VAL A 52 -5.65 3.55 -11.62
N ILE A 53 -5.91 2.38 -12.19
CA ILE A 53 -7.11 1.60 -11.96
C ILE A 53 -6.68 0.32 -11.23
N PHE A 54 -7.27 0.09 -10.07
CA PHE A 54 -7.17 -1.15 -9.31
C PHE A 54 -8.40 -1.99 -9.62
N ASN A 55 -8.19 -3.19 -10.14
CA ASN A 55 -9.23 -4.15 -10.43
C ASN A 55 -9.01 -5.40 -9.57
N ASN A 56 -9.61 -5.37 -8.38
CA ASN A 56 -9.60 -6.47 -7.41
C ASN A 56 -10.56 -7.61 -7.80
N ASN A 57 -11.35 -7.45 -8.88
CA ASN A 57 -12.16 -8.54 -9.41
C ASN A 57 -11.32 -9.65 -10.04
N TYR A 58 -10.03 -9.38 -10.31
CA TYR A 58 -9.07 -10.38 -10.76
C TYR A 58 -8.80 -11.45 -9.69
N ASP A 59 -9.16 -11.18 -8.43
CA ASP A 59 -9.09 -12.15 -7.34
C ASP A 59 -10.22 -13.20 -7.42
N VAL A 60 -10.28 -13.94 -8.52
CA VAL A 60 -11.36 -14.88 -8.84
C VAL A 60 -11.27 -16.10 -7.93
N GLY A 61 -11.87 -15.99 -6.73
CA GLY A 61 -11.90 -17.03 -5.70
C GLY A 61 -11.49 -16.54 -4.32
N GLY A 62 -10.84 -15.38 -4.23
CA GLY A 62 -10.51 -14.73 -2.96
C GLY A 62 -11.54 -13.65 -2.63
N ALA A 63 -12.22 -13.80 -1.49
CA ALA A 63 -13.00 -12.71 -0.89
C ALA A 63 -12.07 -11.70 -0.18
N SER A 64 -10.91 -11.40 -0.76
CA SER A 64 -9.87 -10.64 -0.08
C SER A 64 -10.02 -9.13 -0.36
N ARG A 65 -9.96 -8.35 0.72
CA ARG A 65 -9.94 -6.89 0.69
C ARG A 65 -8.51 -6.41 0.63
N ILE A 66 -8.29 -5.37 -0.16
CA ILE A 66 -7.00 -4.66 -0.23
C ILE A 66 -7.16 -3.21 0.21
N HIS A 67 -6.06 -2.60 0.57
CA HIS A 67 -5.93 -1.15 0.73
C HIS A 67 -4.91 -0.63 -0.26
N VAL A 68 -5.22 0.50 -0.90
CA VAL A 68 -4.38 1.08 -1.94
C VAL A 68 -4.13 2.56 -1.68
N ARG A 69 -2.97 3.05 -2.13
CA ARG A 69 -2.60 4.47 -2.14
C ARG A 69 -1.78 4.75 -3.38
N VAL A 70 -1.91 5.95 -3.94
CA VAL A 70 -1.06 6.42 -5.04
C VAL A 70 -0.45 7.77 -4.69
N LYS A 71 0.88 7.87 -4.84
CA LYS A 71 1.60 9.14 -4.81
C LYS A 71 2.24 9.38 -6.18
N VAL A 72 2.52 10.64 -6.50
CA VAL A 72 3.22 11.03 -7.72
C VAL A 72 4.40 11.94 -7.39
N THR A 73 5.53 11.70 -8.04
CA THR A 73 6.70 12.59 -8.03
C THR A 73 6.90 13.11 -9.44
N LYS A 74 7.08 14.43 -9.58
CA LYS A 74 7.37 15.08 -10.87
C LYS A 74 8.75 15.71 -10.83
N LEU A 75 9.57 15.43 -11.85
CA LEU A 75 10.76 16.19 -12.18
C LEU A 75 10.35 17.36 -13.08
N THR A 76 10.51 18.59 -12.63
CA THR A 76 9.99 19.78 -13.34
C THR A 76 11.07 20.58 -14.06
N SER A 77 12.32 20.47 -13.63
CA SER A 77 13.45 21.15 -14.29
C SER A 77 14.79 20.52 -13.94
N MET A 78 15.80 20.86 -14.75
CA MET A 78 17.21 20.54 -14.52
C MET A 78 18.00 21.86 -14.61
N VAL A 79 18.48 22.37 -13.48
CA VAL A 79 19.24 23.64 -13.42
C VAL A 79 20.68 23.33 -13.03
N GLY A 80 21.63 23.62 -13.92
CA GLY A 80 23.05 23.34 -13.66
C GLY A 80 23.38 21.87 -13.42
N GLY A 81 22.58 20.94 -13.96
CA GLY A 81 22.70 19.50 -13.71
C GLY A 81 22.04 19.01 -12.42
N THR A 82 21.40 19.90 -11.64
CA THR A 82 20.64 19.52 -10.45
C THR A 82 19.16 19.37 -10.77
N PRO A 83 18.54 18.19 -10.50
CA PRO A 83 17.12 17.98 -10.69
C PRO A 83 16.29 18.76 -9.67
N THR A 84 15.25 19.45 -10.14
CA THR A 84 14.20 20.00 -9.30
C THR A 84 12.98 19.08 -9.37
N LYS A 85 12.62 18.49 -8.24
CA LYS A 85 11.46 17.61 -8.12
C LYS A 85 10.40 18.19 -7.18
N THR A 86 9.16 17.82 -7.41
CA THR A 86 8.10 18.00 -6.41
C THR A 86 8.32 17.03 -5.25
N GLU A 87 7.75 17.36 -4.09
CA GLU A 87 7.50 16.35 -3.07
C GLU A 87 6.50 15.31 -3.59
N ASN A 88 6.51 14.13 -2.97
CA ASN A 88 5.56 13.07 -3.29
C ASN A 88 4.15 13.59 -2.97
N THR A 89 3.37 13.89 -4.00
CA THR A 89 2.01 14.39 -3.84
C THR A 89 1.06 13.20 -3.79
N GLN A 90 0.21 13.15 -2.77
CA GLN A 90 -0.76 12.07 -2.63
C GLN A 90 -1.90 12.30 -3.61
N ALA A 91 -1.96 11.43 -4.62
CA ALA A 91 -2.97 11.48 -5.70
C ALA A 91 -4.22 10.66 -5.33
N LEU A 92 -4.04 9.63 -4.51
CA LEU A 92 -5.11 8.86 -3.89
C LEU A 92 -4.69 8.57 -2.45
N GLU A 93 -5.52 8.98 -1.48
CA GLU A 93 -5.36 8.62 -0.07
C GLU A 93 -5.54 7.11 0.13
N TRP A 94 -5.09 6.56 1.27
CA TRP A 94 -5.41 5.18 1.60
C TRP A 94 -6.91 4.93 1.45
N THR A 95 -7.24 3.96 0.61
CA THR A 95 -8.62 3.63 0.27
C THR A 95 -8.75 2.11 0.25
N ALA A 96 -9.78 1.59 0.91
CA ALA A 96 -10.11 0.18 0.81
C ALA A 96 -10.76 -0.11 -0.54
N VAL A 97 -10.31 -1.17 -1.22
CA VAL A 97 -11.00 -1.75 -2.38
C VAL A 97 -11.64 -3.05 -1.93
N ALA A 98 -12.94 -3.17 -2.16
CA ALA A 98 -13.68 -4.34 -1.70
C ALA A 98 -13.23 -5.60 -2.44
N ALA A 99 -13.48 -6.74 -1.81
CA ALA A 99 -13.36 -8.02 -2.47
C ALA A 99 -14.34 -8.11 -3.66
N TRP A 100 -14.03 -8.98 -4.62
CA TRP A 100 -14.97 -9.30 -5.68
C TRP A 100 -16.30 -9.81 -5.10
N ALA A 101 -17.39 -9.21 -5.55
CA ALA A 101 -18.74 -9.68 -5.27
C ALA A 101 -19.50 -9.86 -6.59
N ALA A 102 -20.00 -11.07 -6.86
CA ALA A 102 -20.70 -11.39 -8.10
C ALA A 102 -21.90 -10.46 -8.41
N GLY A 103 -22.52 -9.89 -7.37
CA GLY A 103 -23.65 -8.95 -7.51
C GLY A 103 -23.26 -7.48 -7.66
N ASP A 104 -22.00 -7.13 -7.43
CA ASP A 104 -21.49 -5.76 -7.53
C ASP A 104 -20.01 -5.75 -7.94
N PRO A 105 -19.70 -6.04 -9.21
CA PRO A 105 -18.31 -6.03 -9.69
C PRO A 105 -17.70 -4.62 -9.65
N ALA A 106 -18.50 -3.55 -9.58
CA ALA A 106 -17.95 -2.20 -9.49
C ALA A 106 -17.26 -1.96 -8.13
N ALA A 107 -17.70 -2.63 -7.05
CA ALA A 107 -17.10 -2.49 -5.72
C ALA A 107 -15.62 -2.94 -5.65
N GLY A 108 -15.22 -3.88 -6.51
CA GLY A 108 -13.83 -4.34 -6.63
C GLY A 108 -12.98 -3.49 -7.57
N ILE A 109 -13.50 -2.38 -8.11
CA ILE A 109 -12.78 -1.48 -9.01
C ILE A 109 -12.64 -0.11 -8.36
N LEU A 110 -11.41 0.41 -8.33
CA LEU A 110 -11.13 1.76 -7.87
C LEU A 110 -10.22 2.48 -8.89
N GLU A 111 -10.56 3.72 -9.22
CA GLU A 111 -9.76 4.59 -10.07
C GLU A 111 -9.31 5.82 -9.27
N THR A 112 -8.06 6.27 -9.47
CA THR A 112 -7.51 7.47 -8.82
C THR A 112 -8.14 8.79 -9.29
N GLY A 113 -8.92 8.75 -10.37
CA GLY A 113 -9.19 9.91 -11.22
C GLY A 113 -7.94 10.37 -11.98
N ALA A 114 -8.07 11.46 -12.74
CA ALA A 114 -6.99 12.02 -13.53
C ALA A 114 -5.96 12.76 -12.66
N ILE A 115 -4.72 12.31 -12.71
CA ILE A 115 -3.56 12.94 -12.10
C ILE A 115 -2.89 13.80 -13.16
N ASP A 116 -2.87 15.11 -12.95
CA ASP A 116 -2.14 16.02 -13.84
C ASP A 116 -0.64 15.77 -13.71
N ILE A 117 0.05 15.57 -14.84
CA ILE A 117 1.51 15.48 -14.93
C ILE A 117 2.07 16.43 -16.01
N SER A 118 1.25 17.37 -16.49
CA SER A 118 1.69 18.38 -17.44
C SER A 118 2.86 19.20 -16.89
N GLY A 119 3.77 19.58 -17.79
CA GLY A 119 4.99 20.31 -17.43
C GLY A 119 6.07 19.50 -16.70
N ALA A 120 5.83 18.22 -16.40
CA ALA A 120 6.87 17.32 -15.94
C ALA A 120 7.80 16.92 -17.11
N ILE A 121 9.11 16.95 -16.86
CA ILE A 121 10.12 16.34 -17.74
C ILE A 121 10.07 14.82 -17.57
N GLU A 122 9.81 14.37 -16.34
CA GLU A 122 9.63 12.97 -15.96
C GLU A 122 8.65 12.91 -14.78
N ALA A 123 7.83 11.86 -14.72
CA ALA A 123 6.96 11.61 -13.57
C ALA A 123 6.97 10.14 -13.20
N THR A 124 6.88 9.84 -11.91
CA THR A 124 6.81 8.48 -11.37
C THR A 124 5.59 8.34 -10.49
N LEU A 125 4.80 7.30 -10.75
CA LEU A 125 3.73 6.85 -9.87
C LEU A 125 4.32 5.90 -8.83
N HIS A 126 4.05 6.17 -7.56
CA HIS A 126 4.36 5.29 -6.44
C HIS A 126 3.04 4.66 -5.98
N ILE A 127 2.84 3.39 -6.33
CA ILE A 127 1.60 2.65 -6.09
C ILE A 127 1.83 1.71 -4.93
N ASP A 128 1.15 1.93 -3.81
CA ASP A 128 1.19 1.05 -2.65
C ASP A 128 -0.09 0.21 -2.61
N VAL A 129 0.04 -1.10 -2.42
CA VAL A 129 -1.09 -2.04 -2.27
C VAL A 129 -0.82 -2.97 -1.10
N ALA A 130 -1.79 -3.08 -0.19
CA ALA A 130 -1.73 -3.92 1.01
C ALA A 130 -2.88 -4.94 1.05
N ILE A 131 -2.58 -6.22 1.26
CA ILE A 131 -3.58 -7.28 1.47
C ILE A 131 -4.04 -7.23 2.92
N THR A 132 -5.36 -7.10 3.13
CA THR A 132 -5.99 -6.98 4.46
C THR A 132 -7.06 -8.06 4.65
N SER A 133 -6.69 -9.29 4.33
CA SER A 133 -7.55 -10.47 4.46
C SER A 133 -6.73 -11.72 4.68
N THR A 134 -7.26 -12.61 5.52
CA THR A 134 -6.70 -13.96 5.74
C THR A 134 -7.12 -14.97 4.67
N THR A 135 -7.90 -14.54 3.68
CA THR A 135 -8.21 -15.35 2.50
C THR A 135 -7.08 -15.23 1.49
N ALA A 136 -6.74 -16.33 0.82
CA ALA A 136 -5.74 -16.31 -0.25
C ALA A 136 -6.12 -15.31 -1.34
N HIS A 137 -5.24 -14.35 -1.60
CA HIS A 137 -5.37 -13.34 -2.63
C HIS A 137 -4.58 -13.78 -3.87
N THR A 138 -5.28 -13.94 -4.99
CA THR A 138 -4.70 -14.38 -6.27
C THR A 138 -4.17 -13.22 -7.11
N GLY A 139 -4.51 -11.99 -6.75
CA GLY A 139 -3.94 -10.78 -7.35
C GLY A 139 -4.95 -9.67 -7.59
N THR A 140 -4.47 -8.44 -7.49
CA THR A 140 -5.16 -7.25 -8.00
C THR A 140 -4.55 -6.89 -9.34
N GLU A 141 -5.38 -6.71 -10.37
CA GLU A 141 -4.90 -6.14 -11.64
C GLU A 141 -4.73 -4.62 -11.46
N ILE A 142 -3.56 -4.11 -11.82
CA ILE A 142 -3.18 -2.70 -11.70
C ILE A 142 -2.91 -2.18 -13.10
N ILE A 143 -3.78 -1.27 -13.56
CA ILE A 143 -3.73 -0.71 -14.90
C ILE A 143 -3.34 0.76 -14.79
N CYS A 144 -2.18 1.11 -15.34
CA CYS A 144 -1.75 2.50 -15.44
C CYS A 144 -2.04 3.00 -16.85
N GLN A 145 -2.79 4.09 -16.92
CA GLN A 145 -3.17 4.72 -18.19
C GLN A 145 -2.68 6.15 -18.26
N ALA A 146 -2.37 6.59 -19.47
CA ALA A 146 -1.91 7.93 -19.76
C ALA A 146 -2.73 8.53 -20.90
N ARG A 147 -2.82 9.85 -20.91
CA ARG A 147 -3.37 10.64 -22.01
C ARG A 147 -2.40 11.74 -22.41
N SER A 148 -2.31 12.01 -23.70
CA SER A 148 -1.49 13.11 -24.25
C SER A 148 -2.15 14.47 -24.05
N GLU A 149 -3.49 14.54 -24.10
CA GLU A 149 -4.24 15.80 -24.05
C GLU A 149 -5.16 15.84 -22.82
N ALA A 150 -5.02 16.88 -21.98
CA ALA A 150 -5.80 17.01 -20.76
C ALA A 150 -7.30 17.25 -21.01
N ALA A 151 -7.66 17.73 -22.20
CA ALA A 151 -9.03 18.05 -22.60
C ALA A 151 -9.78 16.87 -23.24
N LEU A 152 -9.08 15.79 -23.60
CA LEU A 152 -9.68 14.61 -24.23
C LEU A 152 -9.73 13.44 -23.23
N ASP A 153 -10.73 12.57 -23.40
CA ASP A 153 -10.92 11.35 -22.59
C ASP A 153 -10.38 10.11 -23.32
N GLU A 154 -9.21 10.27 -23.94
CA GLU A 154 -8.53 9.20 -24.69
C GLU A 154 -7.37 8.66 -23.85
N TRP A 155 -7.63 7.54 -23.18
CA TRP A 155 -6.66 6.90 -22.30
C TRP A 155 -5.99 5.71 -22.99
N THR A 156 -4.66 5.68 -22.94
CA THR A 156 -3.86 4.56 -23.41
C THR A 156 -3.21 3.86 -22.23
N THR A 157 -3.40 2.54 -22.13
CA THR A 157 -2.69 1.72 -21.14
C THR A 157 -1.21 1.65 -21.49
N PHE A 158 -0.35 2.03 -20.55
CA PHE A 158 1.10 1.97 -20.73
C PHE A 158 1.78 0.99 -19.77
N SER A 159 1.10 0.58 -18.70
CA SER A 159 1.52 -0.52 -17.83
C SER A 159 0.27 -1.30 -17.36
N ASN A 160 0.35 -2.63 -17.38
CA ASN A 160 -0.64 -3.51 -16.80
C ASN A 160 0.08 -4.71 -16.17
N PHE A 161 -0.19 -4.97 -14.90
CA PHE A 161 0.41 -6.07 -14.15
C PHE A 161 -0.51 -6.50 -13.00
N ILE A 162 -0.18 -7.66 -12.40
CA ILE A 162 -0.97 -8.26 -11.32
C ILE A 162 -0.12 -8.31 -10.05
N GLY A 163 -0.70 -7.89 -8.93
CA GLY A 163 -0.14 -8.05 -7.60
C GLY A 163 -0.80 -7.14 -6.57
N PRO A 164 -0.48 -7.30 -5.28
CA PRO A 164 0.28 -8.40 -4.66
C PRO A 164 -0.48 -9.74 -4.74
N THR A 165 0.16 -10.85 -4.35
CA THR A 165 -0.50 -12.15 -4.18
C THR A 165 -0.08 -12.78 -2.86
N GLY A 166 -0.86 -13.73 -2.34
CA GLY A 166 -0.55 -14.48 -1.12
C GLY A 166 -1.68 -14.44 -0.09
N THR A 167 -1.40 -14.93 1.11
CA THR A 167 -2.39 -14.99 2.20
C THR A 167 -1.85 -14.19 3.38
N ALA A 168 -2.53 -13.10 3.75
CA ALA A 168 -2.07 -12.30 4.88
C ALA A 168 -2.40 -12.96 6.22
N THR A 169 -1.52 -12.81 7.19
CA THR A 169 -1.75 -13.10 8.60
C THR A 169 -2.07 -11.80 9.31
N LYS A 170 -3.11 -11.85 10.15
CA LYS A 170 -3.53 -10.76 11.00
C LYS A 170 -2.90 -10.90 12.39
N SER A 171 -2.47 -9.78 12.97
CA SER A 171 -2.17 -9.64 14.39
C SER A 171 -2.87 -8.41 14.95
N ASP A 172 -3.12 -8.44 16.26
CA ASP A 172 -3.79 -7.35 16.97
C ASP A 172 -2.78 -6.61 17.85
N PHE A 173 -2.94 -5.28 18.00
CA PHE A 173 -2.21 -4.53 19.00
C PHE A 173 -2.66 -4.94 20.41
N ALA A 174 -1.70 -5.21 21.30
CA ALA A 174 -1.98 -5.59 22.68
C ALA A 174 -2.36 -4.38 23.56
N ALA A 175 -2.04 -3.16 23.11
CA ALA A 175 -2.35 -1.91 23.77
C ALA A 175 -2.55 -0.79 22.73
N GLN A 176 -2.99 0.38 23.19
CA GLN A 176 -2.95 1.58 22.36
C GLN A 176 -1.48 2.01 22.19
N GLU A 177 -1.07 2.27 20.95
CA GLU A 177 0.30 2.65 20.60
C GLU A 177 0.34 4.12 20.20
N ALA A 178 1.26 4.89 20.80
CA ALA A 178 1.33 6.33 20.60
C ALA A 178 2.06 6.72 19.30
N VAL A 179 1.76 7.91 18.79
CA VAL A 179 2.55 8.54 17.70
C VAL A 179 4.02 8.60 18.09
N ALA A 180 4.91 8.40 17.11
CA ALA A 180 6.36 8.32 17.21
C ALA A 180 6.92 7.11 17.98
N GLN A 181 6.07 6.21 18.49
CA GLN A 181 6.51 4.98 19.14
C GLN A 181 7.12 4.01 18.11
N THR A 182 8.24 3.37 18.48
CA THR A 182 8.98 2.43 17.61
C THR A 182 8.90 0.98 18.09
N THR A 183 8.67 0.75 19.38
CA THR A 183 8.42 -0.59 19.93
C THR A 183 6.92 -0.75 20.15
N LEU A 184 6.28 -1.63 19.39
CA LEU A 184 4.82 -1.79 19.41
C LEU A 184 4.45 -3.07 20.12
N SER A 185 3.43 -3.02 20.97
CA SER A 185 2.92 -4.19 21.69
C SER A 185 1.96 -4.96 20.79
N ILE A 186 2.30 -6.23 20.48
CA ILE A 186 1.51 -7.07 19.58
C ILE A 186 1.09 -8.33 20.31
N THR A 187 -0.14 -8.77 20.11
CA THR A 187 -0.61 -10.05 20.65
C THR A 187 0.04 -11.21 19.89
N ASN A 188 0.92 -11.97 20.54
CA ASN A 188 1.61 -13.14 20.01
C ASN A 188 2.22 -12.93 18.58
N PRO A 189 3.34 -12.19 18.46
CA PRO A 189 4.05 -11.95 17.21
C PRO A 189 4.40 -13.25 16.47
N THR A 190 4.70 -14.33 17.20
CA THR A 190 5.07 -15.61 16.59
C THR A 190 3.92 -16.22 15.80
N ALA A 191 2.73 -16.32 16.41
CA ALA A 191 1.51 -16.76 15.73
C ALA A 191 1.07 -15.79 14.62
N GLY A 192 1.40 -14.51 14.78
CA GLY A 192 1.25 -13.47 13.79
C GLY A 192 2.21 -13.54 12.60
N ASN A 193 3.15 -14.49 12.59
CA ASN A 193 4.27 -14.56 11.63
C ASN A 193 5.15 -13.30 11.62
N LEU A 194 5.17 -12.50 12.68
CA LEU A 194 6.01 -11.32 12.84
C LEU A 194 7.42 -11.67 13.36
N ASN A 195 7.74 -12.94 13.53
CA ASN A 195 9.06 -13.45 13.88
C ASN A 195 10.06 -13.53 12.70
N HIS A 196 9.63 -13.15 11.49
CA HIS A 196 10.47 -13.10 10.29
C HIS A 196 10.82 -11.65 9.95
N VAL A 197 12.02 -11.21 10.34
CA VAL A 197 12.55 -9.87 10.10
C VAL A 197 13.77 -9.89 9.16
N PRO A 198 14.06 -8.80 8.43
CA PRO A 198 13.27 -7.57 8.32
C PRO A 198 12.22 -7.64 7.18
N LYS A 199 11.16 -6.83 7.28
CA LYS A 199 10.08 -6.80 6.26
C LYS A 199 9.16 -5.57 6.37
N PHE A 200 8.43 -5.28 5.30
CA PHE A 200 7.29 -4.35 5.34
C PHE A 200 6.03 -5.02 5.90
N ILE A 201 5.34 -4.29 6.77
CA ILE A 201 4.03 -4.64 7.34
C ILE A 201 3.04 -3.50 7.09
N PHE A 202 1.75 -3.84 7.07
CA PHE A 202 0.67 -2.85 6.99
C PHE A 202 0.02 -2.67 8.36
N LEU A 203 -0.11 -1.43 8.80
CA LEU A 203 -0.79 -1.05 10.03
C LEU A 203 -2.14 -0.43 9.66
N GLU A 204 -3.17 -1.26 9.63
CA GLU A 204 -4.53 -0.86 9.28
C GLU A 204 -5.19 -0.13 10.45
N ASP A 205 -5.70 1.07 10.18
CA ASP A 205 -6.68 1.70 11.06
C ASP A 205 -8.09 1.37 10.57
N THR A 206 -8.79 0.54 11.34
CA THR A 206 -10.12 0.04 10.98
C THR A 206 -11.23 1.08 11.13
N ALA A 207 -10.98 2.17 11.87
CA ALA A 207 -11.94 3.25 12.09
C ALA A 207 -11.70 4.46 11.15
N ALA A 208 -10.45 4.71 10.78
CA ALA A 208 -10.03 5.84 9.96
C ALA A 208 -8.99 5.40 8.92
N ILE A 209 -9.45 4.87 7.78
CA ILE A 209 -8.58 4.34 6.71
C ILE A 209 -7.45 5.32 6.30
N ALA A 210 -7.70 6.63 6.33
CA ALA A 210 -6.68 7.65 6.03
C ALA A 210 -5.46 7.61 6.98
N GLN A 211 -5.58 6.98 8.15
CA GLN A 211 -4.53 6.78 9.14
C GLN A 211 -3.80 5.43 8.99
N CYS A 212 -4.15 4.63 8.00
CA CYS A 212 -3.37 3.44 7.66
C CYS A 212 -1.93 3.82 7.29
N GLU A 213 -0.96 2.97 7.61
CA GLU A 213 0.44 3.23 7.28
C GLU A 213 1.22 1.94 7.01
N ILE A 214 2.36 2.10 6.31
CA ILE A 214 3.32 1.02 6.08
C ILE A 214 4.46 1.24 7.07
N ALA A 215 4.82 0.20 7.80
CA ALA A 215 5.98 0.21 8.67
C ALA A 215 7.01 -0.83 8.20
N TYR A 216 8.29 -0.56 8.46
CA TYR A 216 9.36 -1.52 8.22
C TYR A 216 9.78 -2.12 9.55
N GLN A 217 9.47 -3.40 9.74
CA GLN A 217 9.80 -4.14 10.95
C GLN A 217 11.28 -4.53 10.93
N THR A 218 11.99 -4.22 12.01
CA THR A 218 13.42 -4.48 12.16
C THR A 218 13.73 -5.52 13.22
N ASP A 219 12.84 -5.74 14.18
CA ASP A 219 13.06 -6.69 15.28
C ASP A 219 11.73 -7.25 15.83
N PHE A 220 11.83 -8.30 16.65
CA PHE A 220 10.71 -8.87 17.40
C PHE A 220 11.18 -9.39 18.77
N GLY A 221 10.38 -9.16 19.80
CA GLY A 221 10.50 -9.81 21.10
C GLY A 221 9.62 -11.04 21.14
N ALA A 222 10.21 -12.21 21.34
CA ALA A 222 9.50 -13.49 21.38
C ALA A 222 8.70 -13.68 22.69
N ASP A 223 7.60 -14.43 22.57
CA ASP A 223 6.85 -15.08 23.65
C ASP A 223 7.81 -15.76 24.64
N ALA A 224 7.65 -15.49 25.95
CA ALA A 224 8.32 -16.25 27.00
C ALA A 224 7.57 -17.55 27.33
#